data_AF-A0A2E9PN40-F1
#
_entry.id   AF-A0A2E9PN40-F1
#
_cell.length_a   1.000
_cell.length_b   1.000
_cell.length_c   1.000
_cell.angle_alpha   90.00
_cell.angle_beta   90.00
_cell.angle_gamma   90.00
#
_symmetry.space_group_name_H-M   'P 1'
#
loop_
_entity.id
_entity.type
_entity.pdbx_description
1 polymer ?
#
loop_
_entity_poly.entity_id
_entity_poly.type
_entity_poly.pdbx_seq_one_letter_code
_entity_poly.pdbx_strand_id
1 'polypeptide(L)' 'MKILYIAPENTVGTLNLWKQAHEARGNECTFVTLYHTKHDYDPGICLNLPLVKASPWYMQGRHRYYQMARGGSGDYQ' A
#
# COMPACT_ATOMS: atom_id res chain seq x y z
N MET A 1 -10.78 -14.73 -18.42
CA MET A 1 -9.49 -14.12 -18.83
C MET A 1 -8.56 -14.06 -17.63
N LYS A 2 -7.25 -13.86 -17.84
CA LYS A 2 -6.29 -13.62 -16.75
C LYS A 2 -6.07 -12.11 -16.58
N ILE A 3 -6.22 -11.59 -15.37
CA ILE A 3 -6.11 -10.16 -15.04
C ILE A 3 -4.99 -9.98 -14.02
N LEU A 4 -4.03 -9.11 -14.35
CA LEU A 4 -2.91 -8.76 -13.49
C LEU A 4 -3.07 -7.32 -13.03
N TYR A 5 -3.23 -7.13 -11.72
CA TYR A 5 -3.27 -5.80 -11.12
C TYR A 5 -1.86 -5.40 -10.69
N ILE A 6 -1.42 -4.21 -11.10
CA ILE A 6 -0.11 -3.66 -10.72
C ILE A 6 -0.33 -2.40 -9.92
N ALA A 7 0.15 -2.39 -8.67
CA ALA A 7 0.10 -1.22 -7.81
C ALA A 7 1.34 -1.15 -6.92
N PRO A 8 1.80 0.05 -6.51
CA PRO A 8 2.90 0.18 -5.56
C PRO A 8 2.61 -0.54 -4.24
N GLU A 9 1.41 -0.27 -3.70
CA GLU A 9 0.82 -0.84 -2.50
C GLU A 9 -0.71 -0.83 -2.69
N ASN A 10 -1.44 -1.76 -2.08
CA ASN A 10 -2.91 -1.76 -2.00
C ASN A 10 -3.34 -0.93 -0.79
N THR A 11 -3.05 0.37 -0.85
CA THR A 11 -3.53 1.32 0.15
C THR A 11 -5.06 1.39 0.03
N VAL A 12 -5.76 1.09 1.13
CA VAL A 12 -7.24 1.11 1.29
C VAL A 12 -8.05 -0.10 0.78
N GLY A 13 -7.43 -1.16 0.25
CA GLY A 13 -8.15 -2.39 -0.09
C GLY A 13 -9.06 -2.33 -1.32
N THR A 14 -9.11 -1.21 -2.04
CA THR A 14 -9.91 -1.03 -3.26
C THR A 14 -9.62 -2.09 -4.32
N LEU A 15 -8.36 -2.54 -4.45
CA LEU A 15 -8.00 -3.58 -5.41
C LEU A 15 -8.62 -4.94 -5.07
N ASN A 16 -8.91 -5.20 -3.79
CA ASN A 16 -9.57 -6.44 -3.38
C ASN A 16 -11.03 -6.48 -3.88
N LEU A 17 -11.73 -5.35 -3.83
CA LEU A 17 -13.10 -5.24 -4.35
C LEU A 17 -13.15 -5.52 -5.86
N TRP A 18 -12.19 -4.95 -6.61
CA TRP A 18 -12.11 -5.19 -8.05
C TRP A 18 -11.75 -6.64 -8.38
N LYS A 19 -10.83 -7.25 -7.63
CA LYS A 19 -10.50 -8.66 -7.79
C LYS A 19 -11.73 -9.53 -7.58
N GLN A 20 -12.47 -9.32 -6.49
CA GLN A 20 -13.71 -10.05 -6.21
C GLN A 20 -14.74 -9.88 -7.34
N ALA A 21 -14.94 -8.67 -7.82
CA ALA A 21 -15.90 -8.39 -8.90
C ALA A 21 -15.52 -9.08 -10.22
N HIS A 22 -14.24 -9.15 -10.57
CA HIS A 22 -13.80 -9.83 -11.79
C HIS A 22 -13.74 -11.35 -11.63
N GLU A 23 -13.39 -11.87 -10.47
CA GLU A 23 -13.45 -13.31 -10.15
C GLU A 23 -14.89 -13.83 -10.18
N ALA A 24 -15.86 -13.06 -9.68
CA ALA A 24 -17.29 -13.38 -9.78
C ALA A 24 -17.79 -13.51 -11.24
N ARG A 25 -17.04 -12.97 -12.21
CA ARG A 25 -17.32 -13.09 -13.65
C ARG A 25 -16.53 -14.22 -14.33
N GLY A 26 -15.88 -15.08 -13.56
CA GLY A 26 -15.07 -16.20 -14.06
C GLY A 26 -13.68 -15.82 -14.56
N ASN A 27 -13.12 -14.70 -14.09
CA ASN A 27 -11.73 -14.33 -14.40
C ASN A 27 -10.77 -14.81 -13.32
N GLU A 28 -9.54 -15.12 -13.71
CA GLU A 28 -8.45 -15.42 -12.80
C GLU A 28 -7.66 -14.12 -12.55
N CYS A 29 -7.54 -13.71 -11.29
CA CYS A 29 -6.99 -12.42 -10.92
C CYS A 29 -5.84 -12.57 -9.94
N THR A 30 -4.75 -11.83 -10.15
CA THR A 30 -3.65 -11.76 -9.19
C THR A 30 -3.09 -10.35 -9.06
N PHE A 31 -2.41 -10.09 -7.94
CA PHE A 31 -1.79 -8.81 -7.65
C PHE A 31 -0.28 -8.88 -7.86
N VAL A 32 0.30 -7.77 -8.32
CA VAL A 32 1.73 -7.49 -8.28
C VAL A 32 1.92 -6.20 -7.50
N THR A 33 2.61 -6.30 -6.37
CA THR A 33 3.01 -5.14 -5.57
C THR A 33 4.49 -4.83 -5.75
N LEU A 34 4.83 -3.55 -5.66
CA LEU A 34 6.22 -3.12 -5.87
C LEU A 34 7.06 -3.26 -4.60
N TYR A 35 6.47 -3.10 -3.42
CA TYR A 35 7.16 -3.20 -2.13
C TYR A 35 6.22 -3.78 -1.05
N HIS A 36 6.82 -4.19 0.08
CA HIS A 36 6.08 -4.73 1.21
C HIS A 36 5.11 -3.70 1.79
N THR A 37 3.88 -4.15 2.02
CA THR A 37 2.91 -3.39 2.77
C THR A 37 3.16 -3.49 4.27
N LYS A 38 2.73 -2.47 5.00
CA LYS A 38 2.65 -2.50 6.47
C LYS A 38 1.31 -3.05 6.98
N HIS A 39 0.37 -3.36 6.10
CA HIS A 39 -0.98 -3.77 6.44
C HIS A 39 -1.20 -5.29 6.23
N ASP A 40 -2.14 -5.87 6.98
CA ASP A 40 -2.50 -7.30 6.91
C ASP A 40 -3.39 -7.64 5.69
N TYR A 41 -2.88 -7.44 4.48
CA TYR A 41 -3.55 -7.94 3.27
C TYR A 41 -2.60 -8.77 2.42
N ASP A 42 -3.14 -9.71 1.65
CA ASP A 42 -2.38 -10.53 0.71
C ASP A 42 -1.84 -9.65 -0.44
N PRO A 43 -0.52 -9.44 -0.53
CA PRO A 43 0.07 -8.62 -1.58
C PRO A 43 0.11 -9.32 -2.94
N GLY A 44 -0.28 -10.60 -3.03
CA GLY A 44 -0.01 -11.43 -4.19
C GLY A 44 1.49 -11.54 -4.44
N ILE A 45 1.93 -11.18 -5.64
CA ILE A 45 3.34 -11.23 -6.05
C ILE A 45 4.03 -9.91 -5.66
N CYS A 46 4.82 -9.92 -4.59
CA CYS A 46 5.61 -8.77 -4.19
C CYS A 46 6.99 -8.77 -4.87
N LEU A 47 7.30 -7.73 -5.65
CA LEU A 47 8.58 -7.56 -6.34
C LEU A 47 9.72 -7.08 -5.43
N ASN A 48 9.41 -6.69 -4.19
CA ASN A 48 10.37 -6.27 -3.18
C ASN A 48 11.39 -5.22 -3.67
N LEU A 49 10.92 -4.26 -4.46
CA LEU A 49 11.75 -3.19 -5.00
C LEU A 49 12.14 -2.19 -3.90
N PRO A 50 13.37 -1.64 -3.91
CA PRO A 50 13.84 -0.69 -2.91
C PRO A 50 13.30 0.74 -3.12
N LEU A 51 12.04 0.87 -3.57
CA LEU A 51 11.45 2.14 -4.00
C LEU A 51 10.88 2.98 -2.85
N VAL A 52 10.64 2.38 -1.67
CA VAL A 52 10.10 3.09 -0.50
C VAL A 52 10.89 2.74 0.76
N LYS A 53 12.04 3.39 0.93
CA LYS A 53 12.50 3.76 2.28
C LYS A 53 12.44 5.28 2.36
N ALA A 54 11.28 5.82 2.76
CA ALA A 54 11.30 7.11 3.42
C ALA A 54 12.26 6.94 4.60
N SER A 55 13.42 7.62 4.54
CA SER A 55 14.48 7.47 5.54
C SER A 55 13.85 7.55 6.94
N PRO A 56 14.18 6.65 7.89
CA PRO A 56 13.62 6.70 9.24
C PRO A 56 13.75 8.10 9.87
N TRP A 57 14.86 8.78 9.56
CA TRP A 57 15.13 10.16 9.93
C TRP A 57 14.17 11.16 9.31
N TYR A 58 13.84 11.01 8.03
CA TYR A 58 12.86 11.83 7.34
C TYR A 58 11.47 11.66 7.95
N MET A 59 11.07 10.41 8.24
CA MET A 59 9.77 10.10 8.86
C MET A 59 9.67 10.68 10.28
N GLN A 60 10.72 10.55 11.10
CA GLN A 60 10.76 11.16 12.44
C GLN A 60 10.78 12.69 12.40
N GLY A 61 11.57 13.28 11.50
CA GLY A 61 11.65 14.72 11.32
C GLY A 61 10.32 15.32 10.90
N ARG A 62 9.65 14.69 9.92
CA ARG A 62 8.31 15.09 9.48
C ARG A 62 7.27 14.98 10.60
N HIS A 63 7.30 13.89 11.36
CA HIS A 63 6.39 13.71 12.49
C HIS A 63 6.56 14.82 13.54
N ARG A 64 7.81 15.15 13.90
CA ARG A 64 8.10 16.22 14.86
C ARG A 64 7.75 17.61 14.33
N TYR A 65 7.97 17.86 13.04
CA TYR A 65 7.51 19.08 12.37
C TYR A 65 5.98 19.21 12.44
N TYR A 66 5.23 18.14 12.17
CA TYR A 66 3.77 18.17 12.27
C TYR A 66 3.27 18.25 13.72
N GLN A 67 3.98 17.69 14.70
CA GLN A 67 3.66 17.92 16.11
C GLN A 67 3.71 19.42 16.47
N MET A 68 4.70 20.14 15.93
CA MET A 68 4.83 21.58 16.14
C MET A 68 3.82 22.40 15.33
N ALA A 69 3.57 22.04 14.07
CA ALA A 69 2.73 22.81 13.16
C ALA A 69 1.22 22.52 13.26
N ARG A 70 0.83 21.31 13.70
CA ARG A 70 -0.58 20.82 13.69
C ARG A 70 -1.07 20.30 15.04
N GLY A 71 -0.24 20.28 16.08
CA GLY A 71 -0.61 19.84 17.44
C GLY A 71 -0.15 18.42 17.79
N GLY A 72 -0.41 17.97 19.02
CA GLY A 72 0.22 16.80 19.65
C GLY A 72 0.09 15.44 18.91
N SER A 73 -0.87 15.30 17.99
CA SER A 73 -1.09 14.07 17.20
C SER A 73 -0.09 13.88 16.04
N GLY A 74 0.62 14.93 15.64
CA GLY A 74 1.67 14.85 14.61
C GLY A 74 1.20 14.31 13.25
N ASP A 75 1.86 13.25 12.76
CA ASP A 75 1.61 12.60 11.45
C ASP A 75 0.51 11.51 11.50
N TYR A 76 -0.06 11.23 12.67
CA TYR A 76 -1.07 10.17 12.88
C TYR A 76 -2.44 10.80 13.13
N GLN A 77 -3.05 11.33 12.07
CA GLN A 77 -4.44 11.74 12.06
C GLN A 77 -5.20 10.97 10.98
#